data_AF-A0A645A0F0-F1
#
_entry.id   AF-A0A645A0F0-F1
#
_cell.length_a   1.000
_cell.length_b   1.000
_cell.length_c   1.000
_cell.angle_alpha   90.00
_cell.angle_beta   90.00
_cell.angle_gamma   90.00
#
_symmetry.space_group_name_H-M   'P 1'
#
loop_
_entity.id
_entity.type
_entity.pdbx_description
1 polymer ?
#
loop_
_entity_poly.entity_id
_entity_poly.type
_entity_poly.pdbx_seq_one_letter_code
_entity_poly.pdbx_strand_id
1 'polypeptide(L)'
;MALYANFAVFNIMGKDYEAAAMTSAFCGFGMGATPNAMANMGVLADKYGPCPRAYFIVPLVGSLFIDMFNSAILTTFMNVLH
;
A
#
# COMPACT_ATOMS: atom_id res chain seq x y z
N MET A 1 -12.92 -1.64 1.90
CA MET A 1 -11.52 -2.11 1.90
C MET A 1 -11.39 -3.61 2.12
N ALA A 2 -12.01 -4.21 3.15
CA ALA A 2 -11.87 -5.64 3.45
C ALA A 2 -12.28 -6.58 2.28
N LEU A 3 -13.37 -6.30 1.57
CA LEU A 3 -13.80 -7.10 0.41
C LEU A 3 -12.83 -6.98 -0.78
N TYR A 4 -12.34 -5.77 -1.08
CA TYR A 4 -11.39 -5.53 -2.19
C TYR A 4 -10.01 -6.13 -1.90
N ALA A 5 -9.54 -6.02 -0.66
CA ALA A 5 -8.32 -6.65 -0.19
C ALA A 5 -8.39 -8.18 -0.38
N ASN A 6 -9.45 -8.83 0.11
CA ASN A 6 -9.59 -10.28 0.02
C ASN A 6 -9.87 -10.80 -1.40
N PHE A 7 -10.70 -10.11 -2.20
CA PHE A 7 -11.09 -10.64 -3.52
C PHE A 7 -10.14 -10.26 -4.65
N ALA A 8 -9.52 -9.07 -4.62
CA ALA A 8 -8.65 -8.59 -5.69
C ALA A 8 -7.17 -8.80 -5.34
N VAL A 9 -6.69 -8.23 -4.24
CA VAL A 9 -5.25 -8.24 -3.92
C VAL A 9 -4.77 -9.63 -3.48
N PHE A 10 -5.55 -10.35 -2.66
CA PHE A 10 -5.17 -11.69 -2.19
C PHE A 10 -5.18 -12.75 -3.31
N ASN A 11 -6.13 -12.66 -4.26
CA ASN A 11 -6.16 -13.55 -5.42
C ASN A 11 -5.11 -13.20 -6.49
N ILE A 12 -4.84 -11.92 -6.74
CA ILE A 12 -3.86 -11.49 -7.76
C ILE A 12 -2.43 -11.76 -7.30
N MET A 13 -2.14 -11.62 -6.00
CA MET A 13 -0.80 -11.75 -5.44
C MET A 13 -0.42 -13.20 -5.06
N GLY A 14 -1.18 -14.20 -5.53
CA GLY A 14 -0.79 -15.62 -5.44
C GLY A 14 -1.26 -16.38 -4.19
N LYS A 15 -2.04 -15.73 -3.29
CA LYS A 15 -2.50 -16.29 -2.00
C LYS A 15 -1.40 -16.61 -0.97
N ASP A 16 -0.24 -15.97 -1.10
CA ASP A 16 0.86 -16.16 -0.16
C ASP A 16 0.78 -15.25 1.08
N TYR A 17 1.58 -15.55 2.11
CA TYR A 17 1.67 -14.72 3.31
C TYR A 17 2.02 -13.25 3.00
N GLU A 18 2.85 -13.01 1.99
CA GLU A 18 3.17 -11.66 1.55
C GLU A 18 1.99 -10.95 0.87
N ALA A 19 1.09 -11.70 0.23
CA ALA A 19 -0.16 -11.16 -0.28
C ALA A 19 -1.03 -10.66 0.88
N ALA A 20 -1.17 -11.47 1.94
CA ALA A 20 -1.89 -11.08 3.16
C ALA A 20 -1.30 -9.80 3.78
N ALA A 21 0.03 -9.72 3.86
CA ALA A 21 0.73 -8.55 4.38
C ALA A 21 0.54 -7.30 3.51
N MET A 22 0.55 -7.42 2.18
CA MET A 22 0.28 -6.27 1.30
C MET A 22 -1.19 -5.83 1.37
N THR A 23 -2.14 -6.74 1.57
CA THR A 23 -3.53 -6.35 1.84
C THR A 23 -3.72 -5.61 3.16
N SER A 24 -3.06 -6.04 4.23
CA SER A 24 -3.14 -5.35 5.52
C SER A 24 -2.51 -3.95 5.42
N ALA A 25 -1.39 -3.85 4.69
CA ALA A 25 -0.75 -2.59 4.36
C ALA A 25 -1.70 -1.65 3.61
N PHE A 26 -2.35 -2.14 2.55
CA PHE A 26 -3.26 -1.34 1.71
C PHE A 26 -4.45 -0.83 2.52
N CYS A 27 -5.02 -1.68 3.38
CA CYS A 27 -6.10 -1.29 4.29
C CYS A 27 -5.64 -0.24 5.30
N GLY A 28 -4.43 -0.41 5.87
CA GLY A 28 -3.82 0.55 6.80
C GLY A 28 -3.47 1.89 6.14
N PHE A 29 -3.02 1.85 4.88
CA PHE A 29 -2.78 3.04 4.07
C PHE A 29 -4.07 3.82 3.85
N GLY A 30 -5.17 3.13 3.52
CA GLY A 30 -6.48 3.75 3.33
C GLY A 30 -7.10 4.37 4.59
N MET A 31 -6.66 3.99 5.79
CA MET A 31 -7.08 4.62 7.06
C MET A 31 -6.23 5.83 7.45
N GLY A 32 -5.19 6.17 6.67
CA GLY A 32 -4.30 7.29 6.97
C GLY A 32 -3.20 7.45 5.95
N ALA A 33 -1.97 7.17 6.36
CA ALA A 33 -0.76 7.32 5.54
C ALA A 33 0.14 6.07 5.64
N THR A 34 1.26 6.07 4.91
CA THR A 34 2.30 5.04 4.93
C THR A 34 2.64 4.49 6.33
N PRO A 35 2.80 5.29 7.40
CA PRO A 35 3.08 4.75 8.74
C PRO A 35 1.98 3.84 9.31
N ASN A 36 0.70 4.08 8.98
CA ASN A 36 -0.40 3.19 9.40
C ASN A 36 -0.38 1.86 8.65
N ALA A 37 0.04 1.87 7.38
CA ALA A 37 0.25 0.66 6.61
C ALA A 37 1.36 -0.19 7.26
N MET A 38 2.49 0.44 7.59
CA MET A 38 3.64 -0.23 8.22
C MET A 38 3.31 -0.76 9.63
N ALA A 39 2.51 -0.03 10.41
CA ALA A 39 2.05 -0.50 11.72
C ALA A 39 1.17 -1.77 11.61
N ASN A 40 0.22 -1.79 10.66
CA ASN A 40 -0.63 -2.96 10.42
C ASN A 40 0.17 -4.17 9.90
N MET A 41 1.17 -3.93 9.06
CA MET A 41 2.08 -4.98 8.61
C MET A 41 2.96 -5.51 9.75
N GLY A 42 3.35 -4.65 10.70
CA GLY A 42 4.16 -5.01 11.87
C GLY A 42 3.44 -6.01 12.77
N VAL A 43 2.15 -5.77 13.04
CA VAL A 43 1.33 -6.71 13.82
C VAL A 43 1.21 -8.07 13.12
N LEU A 44 1.16 -8.09 11.79
CA LEU A 44 1.17 -9.33 11.02
C LEU A 44 2.54 -10.02 11.10
N ALA A 45 3.61 -9.25 10.94
CA ALA A 45 4.99 -9.74 10.96
C ALA A 45 5.38 -10.33 12.33
N ASP A 46 4.91 -9.74 13.42
CA ASP A 46 5.11 -10.26 14.78
C ASP A 46 4.37 -11.59 15.03
N LYS A 47 3.20 -11.79 14.40
CA LYS A 47 2.40 -13.02 14.58
C LYS A 47 2.80 -14.17 13.68
N TYR A 48 3.17 -13.89 12.43
CA TYR A 48 3.33 -14.91 11.38
C TYR A 48 4.73 -14.93 10.75
N GLY A 49 5.62 -14.03 11.17
CA GLY A 49 7.00 -13.94 10.68
C GLY A 49 7.24 -12.78 9.71
N PRO A 50 8.50 -12.46 9.41
CA PRO A 50 8.86 -11.28 8.60
C PRO A 50 8.39 -11.40 7.14
N CYS A 51 7.91 -10.29 6.55
CA CYS A 51 7.55 -10.19 5.12
C CYS A 51 8.39 -9.12 4.37
N PRO A 52 9.65 -9.43 4.03
CA PRO A 52 10.59 -8.42 3.52
C PRO A 52 10.17 -7.78 2.18
N ARG A 53 9.53 -8.51 1.25
CA ARG A 53 9.12 -7.89 -0.03
C ARG A 53 8.01 -6.86 0.15
N ALA A 54 7.02 -7.17 0.99
CA ALA A 54 5.92 -6.25 1.26
C ALA A 54 6.45 -4.98 1.97
N TYR A 55 7.35 -5.13 2.94
CA TYR A 55 7.97 -4.02 3.67
C TYR A 55 8.76 -3.07 2.77
N PHE A 56 9.28 -3.57 1.64
CA PHE A 56 10.01 -2.75 0.68
C PHE A 56 9.06 -2.04 -0.30
N ILE A 57 8.07 -2.77 -0.84
CA ILE A 57 7.17 -2.27 -1.89
C ILE A 57 6.20 -1.22 -1.34
N VAL A 58 5.61 -1.45 -0.17
CA VAL A 58 4.55 -0.59 0.40
C VAL A 58 5.01 0.87 0.60
N PRO A 59 6.14 1.16 1.27
CA PRO A 59 6.60 2.54 1.41
C PRO A 59 7.10 3.14 0.09
N LEU A 60 7.69 2.34 -0.81
CA LEU A 60 8.12 2.83 -2.12
C LEU A 60 6.92 3.33 -2.93
N VAL A 61 5.82 2.56 -2.97
CA VAL A 61 4.57 2.97 -3.65
C VAL A 61 3.87 4.08 -2.90
N GLY A 62 3.72 3.94 -1.58
CA GLY A 62 2.94 4.84 -0.74
C GLY A 62 3.56 6.21 -0.48
N SER A 63 4.89 6.32 -0.52
CA SER A 63 5.60 7.59 -0.27
C SER A 63 6.19 8.18 -1.55
N LEU A 64 6.91 7.40 -2.34
CA LEU A 64 7.69 7.95 -3.46
C LEU A 64 6.83 8.12 -4.71
N PHE A 65 6.12 7.06 -5.12
CA PHE A 65 5.36 7.10 -6.37
C PHE A 65 4.14 8.02 -6.27
N ILE A 66 3.44 8.02 -5.13
CA ILE A 66 2.30 8.92 -4.91
C ILE A 66 2.70 10.39 -5.06
N ASP A 67 3.85 10.80 -4.54
CA ASP A 67 4.33 12.18 -4.67
C ASP A 67 4.67 12.54 -6.13
N MET A 68 5.27 11.61 -6.89
CA MET A 68 5.57 11.83 -8.31
C MET A 68 4.29 12.04 -9.13
N PHE A 69 3.27 11.19 -8.91
CA PHE A 69 1.97 11.34 -9.59
C PHE A 69 1.24 12.59 -9.12
N ASN A 70 1.26 12.90 -7.83
CA ASN A 70 0.63 14.10 -7.30
C ASN A 70 1.23 15.37 -7.93
N SER A 71 2.56 15.47 -7.99
CA SER A 71 3.24 16.59 -8.66
C SER A 71 2.92 16.69 -10.15
N ALA A 72 2.89 15.56 -10.86
CA ALA A 72 2.53 15.52 -12.28
C ALA A 72 1.06 15.95 -12.52
N ILE A 73 0.13 15.47 -11.68
CA ILE A 73 -1.29 15.81 -11.74
C ILE A 73 -1.48 17.29 -11.43
N LEU A 74 -0.89 17.82 -10.35
CA LEU A 74 -0.95 19.23 -10.00
C LEU A 74 -0.38 20.12 -11.12
N THR A 75 0.75 19.74 -11.69
CA THR A 75 1.36 20.48 -12.82
C THR A 75 0.45 20.46 -14.05
N THR A 76 -0.21 19.33 -14.33
CA THR A 76 -1.15 19.21 -15.45
C THR A 76 -2.40 20.05 -15.21
N PHE A 77 -3.00 19.99 -14.02
CA PHE A 77 -4.15 20.82 -13.67
C PHE A 77 -3.80 22.31 -13.68
N MET A 78 -2.62 22.72 -13.19
CA MET A 78 -2.18 24.12 -13.28
C MET A 78 -2.03 24.60 -14.74
N ASN A 79 -1.55 23.75 -15.65
CA ASN A 79 -1.41 24.11 -17.06
C ASN A 79 -2.71 24.02 -17.87
N VAL A 80 -3.68 23.18 -17.45
CA VAL A 80 -4.94 22.96 -18.18
C VAL A 80 -6.07 23.90 -17.70
N LEU A 81 -6.02 24.36 -16.44
CA LEU A 81 -7.03 25.24 -15.83
C LEU A 81 -6.62 26.72 -15.83
N HIS A 82 -5.60 27.09 -16.61
CA HIS A 82 -5.21 28.46 -16.93
C HIS A 82 -5.89 28.93 -18.22
#